data_AF-A0A3D3MA86-F1
#
_entry.id   AF-A0A3D3MA86-F1
#
_cell.length_a   1.000
_cell.length_b   1.000
_cell.length_c   1.000
_cell.angle_alpha   90.00
_cell.angle_beta   90.00
_cell.angle_gamma   90.00
#
_symmetry.space_group_name_H-M   'P 1'
#
loop_
_entity.id
_entity.type
_entity.pdbx_description
1 polymer ?
#
loop_
_entity_poly.entity_id
_entity_poly.type
_entity_poly.pdbx_seq_one_letter_code
_entity_poly.pdbx_strand_id
1 'polypeptide(L)'
;MICKQKDSYFIILPIVIFINLIIAWYIGDYLTPDSYDYIEIADHLPIIKDSLFPIFYPSLLKIINIIINDYLITYKIINIISILFCFIYTYKFKFYWKEIWAILAFSSFQYNYIFAWSENIIIPLLIIFLHLNYLFYTDKIDPKKYLLKNTITLVLLILTKYNSIFFVFPTAILSLLYLRLSKKYFYALASCFISVLVLVFYLFLNYQFTGYFTGNRSELTKLNFMKYISLSKYEITTTIEPFGRPISKIVELQSLTHIWQLPYLLSLGILGILGIAIFSVLKKSKYYVSKYNVFLIANSLTFICLTLVSAYFTRIDVLGPRLLLGFSFPLLLALFVFIKANKINLPPFLLIGISLISAVLHTITSIIYGYI
;
A
#
# COMPACT_ATOMS: atom_id res chain seq x y z
N MET A 1 -17.61 -12.35 -32.67
CA MET A 1 -17.71 -10.92 -32.26
C MET A 1 -18.58 -10.84 -31.01
N ILE A 2 -18.05 -11.23 -29.84
CA ILE A 2 -18.79 -11.25 -28.55
C ILE A 2 -17.79 -10.91 -27.44
N CYS A 3 -18.22 -10.11 -26.45
CA CYS A 3 -17.49 -9.64 -25.25
C CYS A 3 -16.59 -8.38 -25.36
N LYS A 4 -17.10 -7.27 -25.89
CA LYS A 4 -16.48 -5.94 -25.68
C LYS A 4 -17.23 -5.03 -24.67
N GLN A 5 -18.41 -5.44 -24.19
CA GLN A 5 -19.36 -4.52 -23.53
C GLN A 5 -19.54 -4.72 -22.01
N LYS A 6 -18.86 -5.68 -21.37
CA LYS A 6 -19.07 -6.03 -19.95
C LYS A 6 -18.15 -5.33 -18.94
N ASP A 7 -17.17 -4.57 -19.43
CA ASP A 7 -16.09 -4.02 -18.61
C ASP A 7 -16.22 -2.51 -18.37
N SER A 8 -17.16 -1.84 -19.05
CA SER A 8 -17.40 -0.39 -18.92
C SER A 8 -17.79 0.01 -17.50
N TYR A 9 -18.53 -0.84 -16.79
CA TYR A 9 -19.02 -0.51 -15.45
C TYR A 9 -17.91 -0.34 -14.41
N PHE A 10 -16.72 -0.94 -14.59
CA PHE A 10 -15.62 -0.77 -13.64
C PHE A 10 -15.03 0.65 -13.63
N ILE A 11 -15.31 1.47 -14.65
CA ILE A 11 -14.87 2.87 -14.69
C ILE A 11 -15.54 3.73 -13.62
N ILE A 12 -16.66 3.26 -13.03
CA ILE A 12 -17.32 3.97 -11.95
C ILE A 12 -16.45 4.03 -10.68
N LEU A 13 -15.60 3.02 -10.44
CA LEU A 13 -14.79 2.94 -9.22
C LEU A 13 -13.75 4.07 -9.12
N PRO A 14 -12.91 4.35 -10.14
CA PRO A 14 -12.02 5.51 -10.10
C PRO A 14 -12.78 6.82 -9.96
N ILE A 15 -13.93 6.96 -10.64
CA ILE A 15 -14.76 8.18 -10.54
C ILE A 15 -15.24 8.39 -9.11
N VAL A 16 -15.76 7.36 -8.45
CA VAL A 16 -16.23 7.44 -7.07
C VAL A 16 -15.08 7.73 -6.09
N ILE A 17 -13.90 7.15 -6.29
CA ILE A 17 -12.71 7.47 -5.46
C ILE A 17 -12.34 8.96 -5.61
N PHE A 18 -12.36 9.51 -6.83
CA PHE A 18 -12.12 10.92 -7.06
C PHE A 18 -13.19 11.81 -6.40
N ILE A 19 -14.46 11.46 -6.55
CA ILE A 19 -15.56 12.22 -5.93
C ILE A 19 -15.40 12.22 -4.40
N ASN A 20 -15.11 11.07 -3.80
CA ASN A 20 -14.91 10.94 -2.36
C ASN A 20 -13.75 11.81 -1.86
N LEU A 21 -12.66 11.86 -2.61
CA LEU A 21 -11.51 12.70 -2.30
C LEU A 21 -11.87 14.19 -2.29
N ILE A 22 -12.58 14.65 -3.32
CA ILE A 22 -13.00 16.06 -3.43
C ILE A 22 -14.02 16.42 -2.34
N ILE A 23 -14.99 15.54 -2.07
CA ILE A 23 -15.95 15.73 -0.98
C ILE A 23 -15.22 15.84 0.35
N ALA A 24 -14.26 14.97 0.63
CA ALA A 24 -13.49 15.02 1.86
C ALA A 24 -12.80 16.39 2.02
N TRP A 25 -12.01 16.83 1.03
CA TRP A 25 -11.32 18.12 1.12
C TRP A 25 -12.21 19.35 1.17
N TYR A 26 -13.47 19.23 0.73
CA TYR A 26 -14.46 20.28 0.93
C TYR A 26 -14.95 20.35 2.38
N ILE A 27 -14.96 19.22 3.09
CA ILE A 27 -15.45 19.12 4.48
C ILE A 27 -14.39 19.55 5.49
N GLY A 28 -13.10 19.30 5.22
CA GLY A 28 -12.03 19.73 6.12
C GLY A 28 -10.61 19.55 5.58
N ASP A 29 -9.67 20.17 6.29
CA ASP A 29 -8.24 20.03 6.03
C ASP A 29 -7.67 18.86 6.84
N TYR A 30 -7.42 17.75 6.14
CA TYR A 30 -6.93 16.50 6.72
C TYR A 30 -5.41 16.56 6.95
N LEU A 31 -5.00 17.33 7.97
CA LEU A 31 -3.63 17.39 8.46
C LEU A 31 -3.47 16.59 9.76
N THR A 32 -2.32 15.93 9.88
CA THR A 32 -1.91 15.15 11.06
C THR A 32 -0.50 15.55 11.47
N PRO A 33 0.01 15.15 12.64
CA PRO A 33 1.41 15.38 13.02
C PRO A 33 2.40 15.01 11.90
N ASP A 34 2.28 13.81 11.33
CA ASP A 34 3.10 13.39 10.18
C ASP A 34 2.99 14.32 8.97
N SER A 35 1.80 14.89 8.72
CA SER A 35 1.61 15.85 7.63
C SER A 35 2.44 17.11 7.84
N TYR A 36 2.50 17.60 9.08
CA TYR A 36 3.34 18.74 9.44
C TYR A 36 4.82 18.40 9.30
N ASP A 37 5.25 17.23 9.77
CA ASP A 37 6.64 16.79 9.64
C ASP A 37 7.07 16.70 8.15
N TYR A 38 6.22 16.17 7.27
CA TYR A 38 6.51 16.15 5.82
C TYR A 38 6.63 17.54 5.22
N ILE A 39 5.75 18.47 5.63
CA ILE A 39 5.75 19.86 5.15
C ILE A 39 6.98 20.61 5.69
N GLU A 40 7.35 20.42 6.96
CA GLU A 40 8.51 21.04 7.58
C GLU A 40 9.82 20.58 6.91
N ILE A 41 9.97 19.26 6.68
CA ILE A 41 11.10 18.73 5.92
C ILE A 41 11.14 19.36 4.53
N ALA A 42 9.98 19.44 3.84
CA ALA A 42 9.89 20.02 2.50
C ALA A 42 10.27 21.50 2.48
N ASP A 43 9.79 22.29 3.44
CA ASP A 43 10.04 23.73 3.52
C ASP A 43 11.54 24.04 3.65
N HIS A 44 12.25 23.24 4.45
CA HIS A 44 13.67 23.39 4.69
C HIS A 44 14.59 22.92 3.55
N LEU A 45 14.08 22.16 2.57
CA LEU A 45 14.87 21.76 1.41
C LEU A 45 15.40 22.99 0.62
N PRO A 46 16.67 22.97 0.18
CA PRO A 46 17.56 21.81 0.05
C PRO A 46 18.37 21.44 1.31
N ILE A 47 18.21 22.15 2.43
CA ILE A 47 18.93 21.87 3.67
C ILE A 47 18.23 20.70 4.40
N ILE A 48 18.93 19.58 4.58
CA ILE A 48 18.41 18.41 5.29
C ILE A 48 18.58 18.63 6.78
N LYS A 49 17.52 19.10 7.46
CA LYS A 49 17.53 19.30 8.93
C LYS A 49 17.00 18.10 9.72
N ASP A 50 16.10 17.32 9.12
CA ASP A 50 15.53 16.11 9.71
C ASP A 50 15.49 14.98 8.68
N SER A 51 15.57 13.75 9.17
CA SER A 51 15.51 12.50 8.44
C SER A 51 14.41 11.55 8.95
N LEU A 52 13.46 12.05 9.76
CA LEU A 52 12.31 11.30 10.29
C LEU A 52 11.56 10.55 9.19
N PHE A 53 11.35 11.24 8.06
CA PHE A 53 10.80 10.66 6.84
C PHE A 53 11.80 10.71 5.68
N PRO A 54 11.74 9.73 4.75
CA PRO A 54 12.55 9.77 3.53
C PRO A 54 12.23 10.95 2.61
N ILE A 55 13.23 11.40 1.87
CA ILE A 55 13.22 12.70 1.19
C ILE A 55 12.33 12.79 -0.05
N PHE A 56 11.88 11.69 -0.65
CA PHE A 56 11.21 11.73 -1.95
C PHE A 56 9.86 12.46 -1.91
N TYR A 57 8.99 12.15 -0.94
CA TYR A 57 7.70 12.84 -0.79
C TYR A 57 7.87 14.32 -0.38
N PRO A 58 8.72 14.68 0.62
CA PRO A 58 9.09 16.07 0.88
C PRO A 58 9.64 16.82 -0.33
N SER A 59 10.45 16.16 -1.17
CA SER A 59 10.98 16.78 -2.40
C SER A 59 9.85 17.09 -3.39
N LEU A 60 8.89 16.19 -3.57
CA LEU A 60 7.72 16.45 -4.42
C LEU A 60 6.87 17.60 -3.87
N LEU A 61 6.66 17.66 -2.55
CA LEU A 61 6.00 18.78 -1.88
C LEU A 61 6.74 20.09 -2.19
N LYS A 62 8.06 20.17 -1.97
CA LYS A 62 8.84 21.39 -2.25
C LYS A 62 8.77 21.80 -3.73
N ILE A 63 8.99 20.86 -4.65
CA ILE A 63 9.04 21.15 -6.10
C ILE A 63 7.71 21.73 -6.59
N ILE A 64 6.58 21.14 -6.18
CA ILE A 64 5.26 21.62 -6.60
C ILE A 64 4.93 22.93 -5.86
N ASN A 65 5.32 23.06 -4.60
CA ASN A 65 5.07 24.26 -3.81
C ASN A 65 5.82 25.50 -4.34
N ILE A 66 6.94 25.34 -5.05
CA ILE A 66 7.61 26.48 -5.74
C ILE A 66 6.66 27.20 -6.70
N ILE A 67 5.71 26.47 -7.31
CA ILE A 67 4.74 27.02 -8.26
C ILE A 67 3.46 27.45 -7.55
N ILE A 68 2.98 26.63 -6.61
CA ILE A 68 1.67 26.81 -5.95
C ILE A 68 1.73 27.81 -4.80
N ASN A 69 2.86 27.87 -4.10
CA ASN A 69 3.09 28.70 -2.91
C ASN A 69 2.06 28.48 -1.78
N ASP A 70 1.54 27.27 -1.67
CA ASP A 70 0.64 26.82 -0.61
C ASP A 70 0.77 25.29 -0.44
N TYR A 71 1.29 24.85 0.71
CA TYR A 71 1.46 23.43 1.00
C TYR A 71 0.13 22.68 1.12
N LEU A 72 -0.96 23.35 1.55
CA LEU A 72 -2.29 22.75 1.65
C LEU A 72 -2.86 22.39 0.28
N ILE A 73 -2.64 23.25 -0.72
CA ILE A 73 -3.05 22.96 -2.10
C ILE A 73 -2.07 21.96 -2.73
N THR A 74 -0.78 22.09 -2.44
CA THR A 74 0.27 21.27 -3.02
C THR A 74 0.07 19.77 -2.77
N TYR A 75 -0.20 19.35 -1.53
CA TYR A 75 -0.40 17.92 -1.26
C TYR A 75 -1.67 17.38 -1.95
N LYS A 76 -2.72 18.18 -2.05
CA LYS A 76 -3.97 17.83 -2.76
C LYS A 76 -3.68 17.56 -4.24
N ILE A 77 -2.87 18.41 -4.87
CA ILE A 77 -2.40 18.21 -6.25
C ILE A 77 -1.61 16.90 -6.40
N ILE A 78 -0.67 16.62 -5.48
CA ILE A 78 0.09 15.36 -5.50
C ILE A 78 -0.83 14.14 -5.42
N ASN A 79 -1.84 14.18 -4.54
CA ASN A 79 -2.77 13.08 -4.36
C ASN A 79 -3.61 12.87 -5.64
N ILE A 80 -4.09 13.93 -6.29
CA ILE A 80 -4.78 13.87 -7.59
C ILE A 80 -3.87 13.23 -8.65
N ILE A 81 -2.63 13.73 -8.78
CA ILE A 81 -1.65 13.21 -9.76
C ILE A 81 -1.39 11.72 -9.54
N SER A 82 -1.30 11.29 -8.28
CA SER A 82 -1.05 9.90 -7.91
C SER A 82 -2.19 8.98 -8.33
N ILE A 83 -3.45 9.37 -8.09
CA ILE A 83 -4.62 8.59 -8.49
C ILE A 83 -4.76 8.59 -10.02
N LEU A 84 -4.54 9.73 -10.69
CA LEU A 84 -4.52 9.80 -12.15
C LEU A 84 -3.43 8.91 -12.73
N PHE A 85 -2.25 8.87 -12.12
CA PHE A 85 -1.19 7.96 -12.53
C PHE A 85 -1.63 6.51 -12.41
N CYS A 86 -2.20 6.11 -11.26
CA CYS A 86 -2.77 4.76 -11.08
C CYS A 86 -3.77 4.42 -12.18
N PHE A 87 -4.66 5.35 -12.54
CA PHE A 87 -5.66 5.20 -13.60
C PHE A 87 -5.01 4.99 -14.96
N ILE A 88 -4.16 5.93 -15.39
CA ILE A 88 -3.52 5.87 -16.70
C ILE A 88 -2.66 4.60 -16.81
N TYR A 89 -1.89 4.28 -15.76
CA TYR A 89 -0.98 3.14 -15.76
C TYR A 89 -1.73 1.81 -15.84
N THR A 90 -2.66 1.56 -14.92
CA THR A 90 -3.37 0.27 -14.88
C THR A 90 -4.29 0.09 -16.09
N TYR A 91 -4.85 1.18 -16.65
CA TYR A 91 -5.65 1.13 -17.88
C TYR A 91 -4.79 0.78 -19.09
N LYS A 92 -3.69 1.51 -19.29
CA LYS A 92 -2.78 1.34 -20.42
C LYS A 92 -2.18 -0.06 -20.47
N PHE A 93 -1.74 -0.57 -19.33
CA PHE A 93 -1.08 -1.88 -19.24
C PHE A 93 -2.05 -3.05 -19.01
N LYS A 94 -3.33 -2.78 -18.76
CA LYS A 94 -4.35 -3.78 -18.41
C LYS A 94 -3.93 -4.70 -17.24
N PHE A 95 -3.05 -4.21 -16.38
CA PHE A 95 -2.52 -4.96 -15.25
C PHE A 95 -3.56 -4.97 -14.12
N TYR A 96 -4.30 -6.07 -14.00
CA TYR A 96 -5.35 -6.27 -12.99
C TYR A 96 -6.23 -5.03 -12.76
N TRP A 97 -6.59 -4.35 -13.86
CA TRP A 97 -7.31 -3.06 -13.84
C TRP A 97 -8.50 -3.07 -12.89
N LYS A 98 -9.39 -4.05 -13.07
CA LYS A 98 -10.66 -4.15 -12.35
C LYS A 98 -10.43 -4.44 -10.87
N GLU A 99 -9.50 -5.35 -10.62
CA GLU A 99 -9.19 -5.86 -9.29
C GLU A 99 -8.45 -4.80 -8.46
N ILE A 100 -7.53 -4.05 -9.06
CA ILE A 100 -6.86 -2.92 -8.41
C ILE A 100 -7.85 -1.82 -8.05
N TRP A 101 -8.75 -1.43 -8.96
CA TRP A 101 -9.73 -0.39 -8.65
C TRP A 101 -10.77 -0.83 -7.63
N ALA A 102 -11.10 -2.13 -7.57
CA ALA A 102 -11.91 -2.67 -6.49
C ALA A 102 -11.19 -2.56 -5.13
N ILE A 103 -9.90 -2.94 -5.07
CA ILE A 103 -9.09 -2.80 -3.85
C ILE A 103 -8.99 -1.34 -3.42
N LEU A 104 -8.66 -0.43 -4.34
CA LEU A 104 -8.50 0.99 -4.03
C LEU A 104 -9.80 1.69 -3.62
N ALA A 105 -10.95 1.10 -3.96
CA ALA A 105 -12.25 1.58 -3.52
C ALA A 105 -12.59 1.16 -2.09
N PHE A 106 -11.84 0.23 -1.49
CA PHE A 106 -12.04 -0.16 -0.10
C PHE A 106 -11.72 1.02 0.83
N SER A 107 -12.55 1.22 1.84
CA SER A 107 -12.44 2.33 2.80
C SER A 107 -11.08 2.43 3.50
N SER A 108 -10.40 1.29 3.70
CA SER A 108 -9.05 1.18 4.25
C SER A 108 -7.98 1.83 3.38
N PHE A 109 -8.19 1.88 2.06
CA PHE A 109 -7.32 2.56 1.10
C PHE A 109 -7.77 4.00 0.84
N GLN A 110 -9.08 4.24 0.74
CA GLN A 110 -9.62 5.57 0.45
C GLN A 110 -9.21 6.61 1.49
N TYR A 111 -9.17 6.22 2.77
CA TYR A 111 -8.74 7.11 3.83
C TYR A 111 -7.30 7.63 3.67
N ASN A 112 -6.39 6.91 3.00
CA ASN A 112 -5.02 7.41 2.83
C ASN A 112 -4.96 8.61 1.87
N TYR A 113 -5.87 8.67 0.89
CA TYR A 113 -5.86 9.69 -0.15
C TYR A 113 -6.20 11.09 0.34
N ILE A 114 -6.90 11.23 1.47
CA ILE A 114 -7.33 12.55 1.94
C ILE A 114 -6.22 13.32 2.67
N PHE A 115 -5.21 12.62 3.22
CA PHE A 115 -4.12 13.23 3.99
C PHE A 115 -2.91 13.62 3.15
N ALA A 116 -2.10 14.54 3.69
CA ALA A 116 -0.76 14.84 3.20
C ALA A 116 0.25 13.78 3.68
N TRP A 117 0.14 12.58 3.12
CA TRP A 117 0.95 11.43 3.49
C TRP A 117 1.68 10.80 2.30
N SER A 118 2.86 10.23 2.55
CA SER A 118 3.70 9.58 1.53
C SER A 118 3.02 8.38 0.85
N GLU A 119 2.03 7.77 1.49
CA GLU A 119 1.29 6.60 1.02
C GLU A 119 0.64 6.83 -0.34
N ASN A 120 0.27 8.08 -0.62
CA ASN A 120 -0.29 8.47 -1.91
C ASN A 120 0.71 8.29 -3.05
N ILE A 121 2.01 8.42 -2.78
CA ILE A 121 3.10 8.09 -3.70
C ILE A 121 3.45 6.59 -3.65
N ILE A 122 3.34 5.95 -2.48
CA ILE A 122 3.64 4.51 -2.35
C ILE A 122 2.69 3.68 -3.21
N ILE A 123 1.39 4.01 -3.26
CA ILE A 123 0.39 3.25 -4.04
C ILE A 123 0.77 3.12 -5.52
N PRO A 124 1.01 4.20 -6.29
CA PRO A 124 1.42 4.08 -7.69
C PRO A 124 2.75 3.34 -7.84
N LEU A 125 3.74 3.59 -6.98
CA LEU A 125 5.02 2.88 -7.00
C LEU A 125 4.85 1.37 -6.72
N LEU A 126 3.97 1.01 -5.79
CA LEU A 126 3.65 -0.37 -5.46
C LEU A 126 2.96 -1.07 -6.65
N ILE A 127 2.04 -0.40 -7.34
CA ILE A 127 1.42 -0.93 -8.56
C ILE A 127 2.48 -1.17 -9.64
N ILE A 128 3.43 -0.25 -9.83
CA ILE A 128 4.55 -0.45 -10.76
C ILE A 128 5.38 -1.66 -10.35
N PHE A 129 5.77 -1.74 -9.07
CA PHE A 129 6.57 -2.84 -8.53
C PHE A 129 5.91 -4.20 -8.74
N LEU A 130 4.62 -4.31 -8.40
CA LEU A 130 3.85 -5.55 -8.59
C LEU A 130 3.71 -5.90 -10.08
N HIS A 131 3.48 -4.90 -10.94
CA HIS A 131 3.40 -5.11 -12.39
C HIS A 131 4.74 -5.58 -12.99
N LEU A 132 5.87 -4.98 -12.61
CA LEU A 132 7.18 -5.38 -13.09
C LEU A 132 7.49 -6.83 -12.70
N ASN A 133 7.17 -7.21 -11.46
CA ASN A 133 7.33 -8.58 -11.00
C ASN A 133 6.37 -9.54 -11.71
N TYR A 134 5.12 -9.14 -11.98
CA TYR A 134 4.22 -9.93 -12.82
C TYR A 134 4.83 -10.22 -14.19
N LEU A 135 5.34 -9.20 -14.87
CA LEU A 135 5.98 -9.37 -16.18
C LEU A 135 7.21 -10.29 -16.08
N PHE A 136 8.00 -10.17 -15.02
CA PHE A 136 9.20 -10.98 -14.82
C PHE A 136 8.91 -12.46 -14.55
N TYR A 137 7.94 -12.75 -13.67
CA TYR A 137 7.51 -14.12 -13.37
C TYR A 137 6.72 -14.77 -14.50
N THR A 138 6.15 -13.98 -15.42
CA THR A 138 5.44 -14.47 -16.63
C THR A 138 6.26 -14.40 -17.91
N ASP A 139 7.57 -14.11 -17.82
CA ASP A 139 8.48 -14.06 -18.96
C ASP A 139 8.11 -13.02 -20.05
N LYS A 140 7.43 -11.94 -19.65
CA LYS A 140 6.98 -10.85 -20.53
C LYS A 140 7.87 -9.62 -20.53
N ILE A 141 9.00 -9.66 -19.81
CA ILE A 141 9.98 -8.59 -19.76
C ILE A 141 11.38 -9.16 -19.86
N ASP A 142 12.23 -8.49 -20.63
CA ASP A 142 13.66 -8.80 -20.69
C ASP A 142 14.31 -8.62 -19.29
N PRO A 143 15.15 -9.56 -18.83
CA PRO A 143 15.77 -9.49 -17.50
C PRO A 143 16.63 -8.24 -17.25
N LYS A 144 17.33 -7.71 -18.26
CA LYS A 144 18.14 -6.48 -18.11
C LYS A 144 17.24 -5.25 -17.97
N LYS A 145 16.18 -5.18 -18.78
CA LYS A 145 15.16 -4.13 -18.64
C LYS A 145 14.46 -4.20 -17.27
N TYR A 146 14.21 -5.40 -16.78
CA TYR A 146 13.65 -5.60 -15.43
C TYR A 146 14.63 -5.14 -14.35
N LEU A 147 15.92 -5.48 -14.42
CA LEU A 147 16.93 -5.02 -13.47
C LEU A 147 16.89 -3.50 -13.29
N LEU A 148 16.96 -2.75 -14.40
CA LEU A 148 16.95 -1.28 -14.34
C LEU A 148 15.63 -0.76 -13.74
N LYS A 149 14.48 -1.19 -14.28
CA LYS A 149 13.18 -0.69 -13.85
C LYS A 149 12.87 -1.04 -12.40
N ASN A 150 13.13 -2.28 -11.99
CA ASN A 150 12.86 -2.75 -10.64
C ASN A 150 13.78 -2.07 -9.61
N THR A 151 15.05 -1.83 -9.96
CA THR A 151 15.98 -1.05 -9.11
C THR A 151 15.46 0.36 -8.89
N ILE A 152 15.08 1.07 -9.97
CA ILE A 152 14.53 2.42 -9.85
C ILE A 152 13.27 2.42 -8.98
N THR A 153 12.35 1.48 -9.22
CA THR A 153 11.11 1.39 -8.43
C THR A 153 11.38 1.08 -6.95
N LEU A 154 12.27 0.15 -6.63
CA LEU A 154 12.65 -0.17 -5.25
C LEU A 154 13.32 1.01 -4.55
N VAL A 155 14.25 1.69 -5.23
CA VAL A 155 14.90 2.90 -4.69
C VAL A 155 13.85 3.99 -4.41
N LEU A 156 12.95 4.27 -5.36
CA LEU A 156 11.89 5.27 -5.14
C LEU A 156 10.97 4.87 -3.99
N LEU A 157 10.58 3.60 -3.88
CA LEU A 157 9.77 3.10 -2.77
C LEU A 157 10.47 3.34 -1.41
N ILE A 158 11.76 3.02 -1.33
CA ILE A 158 12.59 3.21 -0.12
C ILE A 158 12.74 4.70 0.21
N LEU A 159 13.01 5.54 -0.79
CA LEU A 159 13.13 7.00 -0.63
C LEU A 159 11.80 7.69 -0.38
N THR A 160 10.67 6.99 -0.55
CA THR A 160 9.34 7.45 -0.13
C THR A 160 9.06 7.07 1.32
N LYS A 161 9.42 5.84 1.72
CA LYS A 161 9.19 5.33 3.07
C LYS A 161 10.17 4.22 3.45
N TYR A 162 10.78 4.32 4.64
CA TYR A 162 11.82 3.40 5.08
C TYR A 162 11.35 1.93 5.12
N ASN A 163 10.12 1.68 5.56
CA ASN A 163 9.57 0.33 5.65
C ASN A 163 9.36 -0.34 4.27
N SER A 164 9.45 0.41 3.17
CA SER A 164 9.44 -0.18 1.83
C SER A 164 10.66 -1.06 1.55
N ILE A 165 11.73 -0.97 2.36
CA ILE A 165 12.85 -1.93 2.31
C ILE A 165 12.36 -3.38 2.52
N PHE A 166 11.21 -3.58 3.17
CA PHE A 166 10.64 -4.91 3.41
C PHE A 166 10.24 -5.62 2.12
N PHE A 167 10.05 -4.92 0.99
CA PHE A 167 9.84 -5.55 -0.32
C PHE A 167 11.12 -6.17 -0.90
N VAL A 168 12.30 -5.73 -0.44
CA VAL A 168 13.60 -6.25 -0.90
C VAL A 168 13.80 -7.69 -0.42
N PHE A 169 13.52 -7.96 0.86
CA PHE A 169 13.72 -9.27 1.49
C PHE A 169 13.05 -10.45 0.74
N PRO A 170 11.73 -10.48 0.54
CA PRO A 170 11.06 -11.59 -0.13
C PRO A 170 11.47 -11.69 -1.60
N THR A 171 11.73 -10.55 -2.26
CA THR A 171 12.24 -10.52 -3.65
C THR A 171 13.61 -11.17 -3.73
N ALA A 172 14.53 -10.85 -2.82
CA ALA A 172 15.87 -11.44 -2.78
C ALA A 172 15.83 -12.93 -2.45
N ILE A 173 15.05 -13.33 -1.43
CA ILE A 173 14.90 -14.75 -1.03
C ILE A 173 14.32 -15.57 -2.19
N LEU A 174 13.21 -15.13 -2.80
CA LEU A 174 12.62 -15.86 -3.93
C LEU A 174 13.55 -15.89 -5.15
N SER A 175 14.31 -14.82 -5.38
CA SER A 175 15.32 -14.80 -6.44
C SER A 175 16.41 -15.83 -6.18
N LEU A 176 16.93 -15.92 -4.95
CA LEU A 176 17.91 -16.93 -4.54
C LEU A 176 17.37 -18.35 -4.70
N LEU A 177 16.13 -18.60 -4.29
CA LEU A 177 15.50 -19.93 -4.43
C LEU A 177 15.33 -20.32 -5.89
N TYR A 178 14.92 -19.37 -6.75
CA TYR A 178 14.67 -19.64 -8.15
C TYR A 178 15.89 -19.49 -9.06
N LEU A 179 17.03 -18.99 -8.56
CA LEU A 179 18.30 -18.96 -9.30
C LEU A 179 18.72 -20.34 -9.79
N ARG A 180 18.46 -21.38 -8.99
CA ARG A 180 18.71 -22.78 -9.37
C ARG A 180 17.88 -23.22 -10.57
N LEU A 181 16.73 -22.59 -10.82
CA LEU A 181 15.82 -22.91 -11.92
C LEU A 181 16.14 -22.10 -13.19
N SER A 182 16.62 -20.87 -13.06
CA SER A 182 16.99 -20.04 -14.20
C SER A 182 17.93 -18.91 -13.80
N LYS A 183 18.92 -18.64 -14.65
CA LYS A 183 19.85 -17.52 -14.45
C LYS A 183 19.16 -16.15 -14.51
N LYS A 184 17.95 -16.04 -15.05
CA LYS A 184 17.21 -14.74 -15.09
C LYS A 184 16.97 -14.16 -13.70
N TYR A 185 16.83 -15.00 -12.67
CA TYR A 185 16.59 -14.55 -11.29
C TYR A 185 17.80 -13.82 -10.68
N PHE A 186 18.98 -13.92 -11.31
CA PHE A 186 20.13 -13.09 -10.94
C PHE A 186 19.84 -11.61 -11.09
N TYR A 187 19.10 -11.21 -12.14
CA TYR A 187 18.75 -9.81 -12.37
C TYR A 187 17.81 -9.25 -11.30
N ALA A 188 16.92 -10.08 -10.74
CA ALA A 188 16.10 -9.70 -9.60
C ALA A 188 16.92 -9.57 -8.32
N LEU A 189 17.80 -10.53 -8.04
CA LEU A 189 18.72 -10.44 -6.91
C LEU A 189 19.65 -9.21 -7.00
N ALA A 190 20.19 -8.94 -8.19
CA ALA A 190 21.03 -7.77 -8.45
C ALA A 190 20.25 -6.46 -8.22
N SER A 191 18.99 -6.39 -8.63
CA SER A 191 18.16 -5.20 -8.37
C SER A 191 17.95 -4.94 -6.87
N CYS A 192 17.78 -6.00 -6.07
CA CYS A 192 17.70 -5.91 -4.62
C CYS A 192 19.02 -5.40 -4.03
N PHE A 193 20.16 -5.98 -4.45
CA PHE A 193 21.48 -5.61 -3.94
C PHE A 193 21.80 -4.14 -4.24
N ILE A 194 21.59 -3.67 -5.47
CA ILE A 194 21.82 -2.27 -5.85
C ILE A 194 20.91 -1.34 -5.04
N SER A 195 19.63 -1.69 -4.86
CA SER A 195 18.70 -0.87 -4.08
C SER A 195 19.12 -0.74 -2.61
N VAL A 196 19.68 -1.80 -2.02
CA VAL A 196 20.23 -1.78 -0.66
C VAL A 196 21.48 -0.91 -0.58
N LEU A 197 22.38 -0.97 -1.56
CA LEU A 197 23.55 -0.09 -1.61
C LEU A 197 23.16 1.38 -1.65
N VAL A 198 22.16 1.73 -2.47
CA VAL A 198 21.62 3.09 -2.52
C VAL A 198 21.02 3.50 -1.18
N LEU A 199 20.28 2.62 -0.50
CA LEU A 199 19.76 2.90 0.83
C LEU A 199 20.88 3.10 1.86
N VAL A 200 21.91 2.25 1.89
CA VAL A 200 23.04 2.40 2.82
C VAL A 200 23.72 3.74 2.61
N PHE A 201 23.95 4.13 1.36
CA PHE A 201 24.49 5.44 1.02
C PHE A 201 23.56 6.58 1.49
N TYR A 202 22.25 6.46 1.25
CA TYR A 202 21.27 7.45 1.70
C TYR A 202 21.22 7.60 3.22
N LEU A 203 21.22 6.49 3.97
CA LEU A 203 21.24 6.52 5.44
C LEU A 203 22.55 7.11 5.97
N PHE A 204 23.67 6.83 5.30
CA PHE A 204 24.94 7.46 5.64
C PHE A 204 24.86 8.98 5.48
N LEU A 205 24.28 9.48 4.38
CA LEU A 205 24.05 10.91 4.20
C LEU A 205 23.14 11.49 5.29
N ASN A 206 22.03 10.82 5.62
CA ASN A 206 21.14 11.25 6.71
C ASN A 206 21.92 11.42 8.02
N TYR A 207 22.78 10.46 8.35
CA TYR A 207 23.61 10.51 9.55
C TYR A 207 24.59 11.70 9.52
N GLN A 208 25.25 11.95 8.39
CA GLN A 208 26.17 13.08 8.25
C GLN A 208 25.46 14.44 8.41
N PHE A 209 24.24 14.59 7.90
CA PHE A 209 23.52 15.86 7.94
C PHE A 209 22.72 16.09 9.23
N THR A 210 22.13 15.03 9.79
CA THR A 210 21.16 15.15 10.90
C THR A 210 21.65 14.50 12.20
N GLY A 211 22.72 13.72 12.17
CA GLY A 211 23.18 12.90 13.29
C GLY A 211 22.38 11.61 13.50
N TYR A 212 21.32 11.38 12.73
CA TYR A 212 20.45 10.19 12.83
C TYR A 212 20.31 9.48 11.48
N PHE A 213 20.23 8.15 11.49
CA PHE A 213 19.98 7.38 10.26
C PHE A 213 18.53 7.54 9.75
N THR A 214 17.56 7.61 10.67
CA THR A 214 16.11 7.59 10.37
C THR A 214 15.33 8.59 11.23
N GLY A 215 15.92 9.76 11.47
CA GLY A 215 15.41 10.83 12.34
C GLY A 215 15.52 10.51 13.84
N ASN A 216 15.34 11.55 14.65
CA ASN A 216 15.25 11.38 16.10
C ASN A 216 13.87 10.83 16.47
N ARG A 217 13.84 9.70 17.17
CA ARG A 217 12.63 8.97 17.56
C ARG A 217 12.47 8.84 19.07
N SER A 218 13.28 9.54 19.85
CA SER A 218 13.33 9.43 21.31
C SER A 218 12.01 9.81 22.00
N GLU A 219 11.18 10.61 21.34
CA GLU A 219 9.88 11.07 21.88
C GLU A 219 8.69 10.20 21.46
N LEU A 220 8.89 9.19 20.60
CA LEU A 220 7.81 8.32 20.13
C LEU A 220 7.32 7.38 21.25
N THR A 221 5.99 7.40 21.42
CA THR A 221 5.15 6.87 22.51
C THR A 221 5.73 5.85 23.52
N LYS A 222 5.48 6.12 24.81
CA LYS A 222 5.68 5.20 25.96
C LYS A 222 4.64 4.07 26.04
N LEU A 223 4.05 3.65 24.91
CA LEU A 223 3.03 2.60 24.89
C LEU A 223 3.66 1.24 25.24
N ASN A 224 3.08 0.52 26.20
CA ASN A 224 3.49 -0.85 26.51
C ASN A 224 3.23 -1.75 25.28
N PHE A 225 4.22 -2.57 24.90
CA PHE A 225 4.14 -3.45 23.74
C PHE A 225 2.92 -4.39 23.74
N MET A 226 2.47 -4.88 24.90
CA MET A 226 1.26 -5.71 24.96
C MET A 226 0.00 -4.93 24.60
N LYS A 227 -0.11 -3.68 25.06
CA LYS A 227 -1.20 -2.77 24.68
C LYS A 227 -1.11 -2.43 23.18
N TYR A 228 0.10 -2.22 22.67
CA TYR A 228 0.36 -1.99 21.26
C TYR A 228 -0.14 -3.14 20.38
N ILE A 229 0.23 -4.39 20.71
CA ILE A 229 -0.20 -5.58 19.95
C ILE A 229 -1.70 -5.79 20.05
N SER A 230 -2.30 -5.56 21.23
CA SER A 230 -3.75 -5.66 21.41
C SER A 230 -4.50 -4.70 20.48
N LEU A 231 -4.06 -3.45 20.39
CA LEU A 231 -4.66 -2.45 19.50
C LEU A 231 -4.38 -2.78 18.03
N SER A 232 -3.13 -3.16 17.72
CA SER A 232 -2.70 -3.45 16.35
C SER A 232 -3.36 -4.69 15.77
N LYS A 233 -3.69 -5.71 16.59
CA LYS A 233 -4.36 -6.93 16.11
C LYS A 233 -5.68 -6.61 15.40
N TYR A 234 -6.46 -5.70 15.98
CA TYR A 234 -7.73 -5.27 15.42
C TYR A 234 -7.51 -4.57 14.07
N GLU A 235 -6.65 -3.56 14.07
CA GLU A 235 -6.35 -2.77 12.88
C GLU A 235 -5.76 -3.62 11.75
N ILE A 236 -4.83 -4.55 12.05
CA ILE A 236 -4.28 -5.50 11.08
C ILE A 236 -5.39 -6.24 10.35
N THR A 237 -6.36 -6.77 11.09
CA THR A 237 -7.45 -7.55 10.50
C THR A 237 -8.37 -6.67 9.65
N THR A 238 -8.65 -5.43 10.06
CA THR A 238 -9.50 -4.52 9.29
C THR A 238 -8.81 -3.94 8.04
N THR A 239 -7.48 -4.02 7.93
CA THR A 239 -6.76 -3.50 6.74
C THR A 239 -7.07 -4.21 5.43
N ILE A 240 -7.54 -5.46 5.50
CA ILE A 240 -7.77 -6.34 4.35
C ILE A 240 -9.24 -6.48 3.98
N GLU A 241 -10.15 -5.85 4.73
CA GLU A 241 -11.57 -5.92 4.45
C GLU A 241 -12.12 -4.56 3.99
N PRO A 242 -13.24 -4.54 3.24
CA PRO A 242 -13.72 -3.33 2.59
C PRO A 242 -14.38 -2.31 3.53
N PHE A 243 -14.93 -2.67 4.68
CA PHE A 243 -15.90 -1.86 5.43
C PHE A 243 -15.50 -1.46 6.85
N GLY A 244 -14.38 -1.95 7.37
CA GLY A 244 -14.15 -2.00 8.81
C GLY A 244 -13.82 -0.68 9.43
N ARG A 245 -13.31 0.29 8.68
CA ARG A 245 -13.15 1.64 9.19
C ARG A 245 -14.49 2.39 9.32
N PRO A 246 -15.38 2.39 8.30
CA PRO A 246 -16.73 2.88 8.47
C PRO A 246 -17.47 2.19 9.62
N ILE A 247 -17.37 0.85 9.70
CA ILE A 247 -18.04 0.08 10.76
C ILE A 247 -17.44 0.41 12.13
N SER A 248 -16.11 0.48 12.28
CA SER A 248 -15.46 0.77 13.56
C SER A 248 -15.88 2.13 14.10
N LYS A 249 -15.96 3.15 13.24
CA LYS A 249 -16.45 4.48 13.62
C LYS A 249 -17.92 4.46 14.03
N ILE A 250 -18.79 3.77 13.29
CA ILE A 250 -20.22 3.63 13.66
C ILE A 250 -20.36 2.94 15.03
N VAL A 251 -19.55 1.90 15.27
CA VAL A 251 -19.54 1.16 16.53
C VAL A 251 -19.08 2.03 17.70
N GLU A 252 -18.06 2.86 17.48
CA GLU A 252 -17.55 3.82 18.46
C GLU A 252 -18.64 4.82 18.89
N LEU A 253 -19.39 5.39 17.94
CA LEU A 253 -20.49 6.32 18.27
C LEU A 253 -21.63 5.70 19.06
N GLN A 254 -22.05 4.51 18.65
CA GLN A 254 -23.27 3.92 19.19
C GLN A 254 -22.99 3.10 20.47
N SER A 255 -21.75 3.12 20.97
CA SER A 255 -21.31 2.29 22.11
C SER A 255 -21.66 0.81 21.94
N LEU A 256 -21.68 0.33 20.69
CA LEU A 256 -22.14 -1.01 20.35
C LEU A 256 -21.03 -2.04 20.59
N THR A 257 -20.88 -2.43 21.85
CA THR A 257 -19.83 -3.31 22.40
C THR A 257 -19.77 -4.72 21.83
N HIS A 258 -20.56 -5.10 20.81
CA HIS A 258 -20.48 -6.41 20.16
C HIS A 258 -20.35 -6.35 18.62
N ILE A 259 -20.67 -5.22 17.99
CA ILE A 259 -20.66 -5.10 16.51
C ILE A 259 -19.24 -4.85 15.95
N TRP A 260 -18.29 -4.46 16.81
CA TRP A 260 -16.86 -4.39 16.46
C TRP A 260 -16.28 -5.74 15.98
N GLN A 261 -16.92 -6.86 16.30
CA GLN A 261 -16.51 -8.19 15.88
C GLN A 261 -16.83 -8.48 14.41
N LEU A 262 -17.72 -7.73 13.77
CA LEU A 262 -18.16 -8.00 12.40
C LEU A 262 -17.06 -7.75 11.34
N PRO A 263 -16.29 -6.64 11.37
CA PRO A 263 -15.12 -6.47 10.51
C PRO A 263 -14.04 -7.53 10.77
N TYR A 264 -13.89 -7.96 12.02
CA TYR A 264 -12.97 -9.03 12.41
C TYR A 264 -13.39 -10.39 11.82
N LEU A 265 -14.69 -10.71 11.79
CA LEU A 265 -15.20 -11.94 11.18
C LEU A 265 -15.10 -11.92 9.64
N LEU A 266 -15.37 -10.78 9.00
CA LEU A 266 -15.23 -10.62 7.54
C LEU A 266 -13.77 -10.74 7.09
N SER A 267 -12.85 -10.11 7.82
CA SER A 267 -11.41 -10.24 7.57
C SER A 267 -10.89 -11.65 7.83
N LEU A 268 -11.37 -12.35 8.85
CA LEU A 268 -11.10 -13.78 9.05
C LEU A 268 -11.62 -14.64 7.89
N GLY A 269 -12.75 -14.29 7.27
CA GLY A 269 -13.24 -14.96 6.07
C GLY A 269 -12.29 -14.78 4.87
N ILE A 270 -11.80 -13.56 4.64
CA ILE A 270 -10.80 -13.26 3.60
C ILE A 270 -9.49 -14.01 3.87
N LEU A 271 -9.00 -13.96 5.12
CA LEU A 271 -7.83 -14.72 5.56
C LEU A 271 -8.04 -16.23 5.47
N GLY A 272 -9.26 -16.73 5.66
CA GLY A 272 -9.63 -18.14 5.52
C GLY A 272 -9.53 -18.61 4.07
N ILE A 273 -10.05 -17.83 3.11
CA ILE A 273 -9.91 -18.12 1.68
C ILE A 273 -8.43 -18.08 1.25
N LEU A 274 -7.67 -17.12 1.77
CA LEU A 274 -6.22 -17.05 1.56
C LEU A 274 -5.49 -18.22 2.23
N GLY A 275 -5.94 -18.67 3.39
CA GLY A 275 -5.46 -19.86 4.08
C GLY A 275 -5.68 -21.12 3.24
N ILE A 276 -6.83 -21.24 2.57
CA ILE A 276 -7.10 -22.32 1.61
C ILE A 276 -6.17 -22.21 0.38
N ALA A 277 -5.90 -21.00 -0.11
CA ALA A 277 -4.96 -20.79 -1.21
C ALA A 277 -3.53 -21.20 -0.80
N ILE A 278 -3.07 -20.79 0.38
CA ILE A 278 -1.76 -21.16 0.94
C ILE A 278 -1.67 -22.68 1.20
N PHE A 279 -2.70 -23.27 1.81
CA PHE A 279 -2.77 -24.71 2.06
C PHE A 279 -2.76 -25.52 0.76
N SER A 280 -3.41 -25.00 -0.28
CA SER A 280 -3.39 -25.59 -1.63
C SER A 280 -1.99 -25.61 -2.25
N VAL A 281 -1.16 -24.58 -2.02
CA VAL A 281 0.26 -24.56 -2.40
C VAL A 281 1.01 -25.72 -1.73
N LEU A 282 0.80 -25.88 -0.43
CA LEU A 282 1.58 -26.81 0.40
C LEU A 282 1.24 -28.28 0.10
N LYS A 283 -0.01 -28.60 -0.26
CA LYS A 283 -0.48 -29.98 -0.41
C LYS A 283 -0.49 -30.54 -1.84
N LYS A 284 0.10 -29.85 -2.83
CA LYS A 284 -0.02 -30.17 -4.28
C LYS A 284 -1.48 -30.46 -4.66
N SER A 285 -2.39 -29.56 -4.25
CA SER A 285 -3.82 -29.78 -4.39
C SER A 285 -4.31 -29.62 -5.84
N LYS A 286 -5.62 -29.82 -6.06
CA LYS A 286 -6.34 -29.55 -7.32
C LYS A 286 -6.18 -28.12 -7.84
N TYR A 287 -5.76 -27.17 -7.00
CA TYR A 287 -5.71 -25.74 -7.33
C TYR A 287 -4.33 -25.30 -7.82
N TYR A 288 -4.32 -24.51 -8.90
CA TYR A 288 -3.10 -23.96 -9.47
C TYR A 288 -2.68 -22.69 -8.71
N VAL A 289 -1.39 -22.63 -8.33
CA VAL A 289 -0.78 -21.44 -7.74
C VAL A 289 0.47 -21.06 -8.54
N SER A 290 0.44 -19.85 -9.11
CA SER A 290 1.54 -19.34 -9.95
C SER A 290 2.74 -18.88 -9.12
N LYS A 291 3.93 -18.82 -9.72
CA LYS A 291 5.13 -18.20 -9.09
C LYS A 291 4.86 -16.75 -8.66
N TYR A 292 4.03 -16.04 -9.43
CA TYR A 292 3.62 -14.68 -9.10
C TYR A 292 2.70 -14.62 -7.87
N ASN A 293 1.79 -15.58 -7.67
CA ASN A 293 1.01 -15.67 -6.42
C ASN A 293 1.91 -15.90 -5.22
N VAL A 294 2.89 -16.80 -5.34
CA VAL A 294 3.87 -17.07 -4.28
C VAL A 294 4.63 -15.79 -3.94
N PHE A 295 5.05 -15.02 -4.96
CA PHE A 295 5.66 -13.71 -4.76
C PHE A 295 4.77 -12.73 -3.99
N LEU A 296 3.50 -12.60 -4.36
CA LEU A 296 2.57 -11.69 -3.68
C LEU A 296 2.34 -12.07 -2.21
N ILE A 297 2.13 -13.37 -1.94
CA ILE A 297 1.93 -13.88 -0.58
C ILE A 297 3.21 -13.69 0.25
N ALA A 298 4.37 -14.04 -0.30
CA ALA A 298 5.66 -13.87 0.38
C ALA A 298 5.92 -12.39 0.71
N ASN A 299 5.62 -11.47 -0.22
CA ASN A 299 5.74 -10.03 0.05
C ASN A 299 4.83 -9.59 1.18
N SER A 300 3.55 -9.95 1.11
CA SER A 300 2.59 -9.60 2.14
C SER A 300 3.01 -10.09 3.53
N LEU A 301 3.29 -11.40 3.66
CA LEU A 301 3.68 -12.01 4.94
C LEU A 301 4.98 -11.44 5.48
N THR A 302 5.99 -11.24 4.61
CA THR A 302 7.26 -10.64 5.04
C THR A 302 7.05 -9.20 5.50
N PHE A 303 6.21 -8.43 4.79
CA PHE A 303 5.95 -7.04 5.15
C PHE A 303 5.31 -6.92 6.53
N ILE A 304 4.27 -7.71 6.84
CA ILE A 304 3.64 -7.67 8.17
C ILE A 304 4.58 -8.17 9.27
N CYS A 305 5.34 -9.25 9.04
CA CYS A 305 6.29 -9.76 10.01
C CYS A 305 7.38 -8.73 10.33
N LEU A 306 8.01 -8.14 9.31
CA LEU A 306 9.05 -7.12 9.51
C LEU A 306 8.48 -5.82 10.09
N THR A 307 7.23 -5.48 9.78
CA THR A 307 6.55 -4.33 10.39
C THR A 307 6.32 -4.56 11.88
N LEU A 308 5.90 -5.77 12.30
CA LEU A 308 5.75 -6.13 13.71
C LEU A 308 7.09 -6.11 14.44
N VAL A 309 8.15 -6.61 13.81
CA VAL A 309 9.53 -6.56 14.36
C VAL A 309 9.97 -5.10 14.51
N SER A 310 9.80 -4.28 13.47
CA SER A 310 10.11 -2.85 13.53
C SER A 310 9.33 -2.17 14.65
N ALA A 311 8.03 -2.44 14.76
CA ALA A 311 7.18 -1.85 15.78
C ALA A 311 7.66 -2.13 17.21
N TYR A 312 8.15 -3.34 17.47
CA TYR A 312 8.72 -3.69 18.76
C TYR A 312 9.93 -2.80 19.13
N PHE A 313 10.82 -2.55 18.17
CA PHE A 313 12.04 -1.77 18.42
C PHE A 313 11.83 -0.26 18.36
N THR A 314 10.98 0.22 17.45
CA THR A 314 10.85 1.64 17.16
C THR A 314 9.66 2.30 17.85
N ARG A 315 8.78 1.52 18.51
CA ARG A 315 7.55 2.00 19.19
C ARG A 315 6.77 3.02 18.35
N ILE A 316 6.62 2.70 17.06
CA ILE A 316 5.82 3.48 16.12
C ILE A 316 4.34 3.42 16.52
N ASP A 317 3.53 4.23 15.85
CA ASP A 317 2.07 4.19 16.01
C ASP A 317 1.48 2.80 15.82
N VAL A 318 0.31 2.61 16.44
CA VAL A 318 -0.53 1.41 16.29
C VAL A 318 -0.71 1.10 14.80
N LEU A 319 -0.56 -0.17 14.43
CA LEU A 319 -0.54 -0.58 13.02
C LEU A 319 -1.88 -0.40 12.34
N GLY A 320 -2.13 0.78 11.76
CA GLY A 320 -3.32 1.06 10.96
C GLY A 320 -3.20 0.62 9.49
N PRO A 321 -4.31 0.74 8.72
CA PRO A 321 -4.37 0.55 7.27
C PRO A 321 -3.25 1.23 6.49
N ARG A 322 -2.86 2.43 6.94
CA ARG A 322 -1.79 3.23 6.36
C ARG A 322 -0.43 2.52 6.41
N LEU A 323 -0.05 2.00 7.57
CA LEU A 323 1.26 1.37 7.79
C LEU A 323 1.35 -0.02 7.15
N LEU A 324 0.21 -0.65 6.90
CA LEU A 324 0.09 -2.02 6.41
C LEU A 324 -0.25 -2.11 4.92
N LEU A 325 -0.14 -1.01 4.18
CA LEU A 325 -0.40 -0.99 2.74
C LEU A 325 0.42 -2.03 1.95
N GLY A 326 1.69 -2.22 2.35
CA GLY A 326 2.57 -3.25 1.77
C GLY A 326 2.23 -4.69 2.19
N PHE A 327 1.40 -4.87 3.21
CA PHE A 327 0.81 -6.16 3.59
C PHE A 327 -0.51 -6.40 2.86
N SER A 328 -1.47 -5.49 2.99
CA SER A 328 -2.86 -5.70 2.57
C SER A 328 -3.01 -5.69 1.05
N PHE A 329 -2.35 -4.77 0.34
CA PHE A 329 -2.51 -4.63 -1.10
C PHE A 329 -1.97 -5.86 -1.87
N PRO A 330 -0.74 -6.36 -1.64
CA PRO A 330 -0.27 -7.57 -2.32
C PRO A 330 -1.09 -8.81 -1.94
N LEU A 331 -1.59 -8.89 -0.71
CA LEU A 331 -2.41 -10.01 -0.25
C LEU A 331 -3.75 -10.09 -0.99
N LEU A 332 -4.46 -8.96 -1.07
CA LEU A 332 -5.73 -8.87 -1.80
C LEU A 332 -5.51 -9.14 -3.29
N LEU A 333 -4.42 -8.63 -3.87
CA LEU A 333 -4.09 -8.95 -5.25
C LEU A 333 -3.80 -10.46 -5.43
N ALA A 334 -3.12 -11.10 -4.46
CA ALA A 334 -2.86 -12.54 -4.49
C ALA A 334 -4.16 -13.35 -4.53
N LEU A 335 -5.17 -12.93 -3.76
CA LEU A 335 -6.50 -13.53 -3.75
C LEU A 335 -7.13 -13.44 -5.14
N PHE A 336 -7.15 -12.26 -5.75
CA PHE A 336 -7.72 -12.09 -7.10
C PHE A 336 -6.98 -12.89 -8.16
N VAL A 337 -5.65 -12.94 -8.10
CA VAL A 337 -4.86 -13.76 -9.03
C VAL A 337 -5.21 -15.24 -8.85
N PHE A 338 -5.34 -15.71 -7.60
CA PHE A 338 -5.73 -17.09 -7.28
C PHE A 338 -7.11 -17.45 -7.83
N ILE A 339 -8.12 -16.60 -7.56
CA ILE A 339 -9.50 -16.77 -8.04
C ILE A 339 -9.53 -16.90 -9.56
N LYS A 340 -8.83 -15.99 -10.27
CA LYS A 340 -8.77 -15.95 -11.72
C LYS A 340 -8.05 -17.16 -12.31
N ALA A 341 -6.93 -17.56 -11.72
CA ALA A 341 -6.16 -18.70 -12.19
C ALA A 341 -6.93 -20.02 -12.05
N ASN A 342 -7.79 -20.12 -11.03
CA ASN A 342 -8.61 -21.31 -10.76
C ASN A 342 -10.02 -21.23 -11.36
N LYS A 343 -10.30 -20.24 -12.21
CA LYS A 343 -11.60 -20.03 -12.89
C LYS A 343 -12.78 -20.02 -11.91
N ILE A 344 -12.57 -19.54 -10.68
CA ILE A 344 -13.65 -19.40 -9.70
C ILE A 344 -14.55 -18.27 -10.19
N ASN A 345 -15.84 -18.56 -10.40
CA ASN A 345 -16.79 -17.59 -10.94
C ASN A 345 -17.13 -16.56 -9.86
N LEU A 346 -16.46 -15.40 -9.89
CA LEU A 346 -16.82 -14.25 -9.08
C LEU A 346 -17.67 -13.30 -9.94
N PRO A 347 -18.98 -13.13 -9.63
CA PRO A 347 -19.83 -12.24 -10.41
C PRO A 347 -19.29 -10.80 -10.39
N PRO A 348 -19.06 -10.15 -11.54
CA PRO A 348 -18.50 -8.80 -11.59
C PRO A 348 -19.32 -7.76 -10.81
N PHE A 349 -20.65 -7.91 -10.80
CA PHE A 349 -21.54 -7.01 -10.05
C PHE A 349 -21.32 -7.08 -8.54
N LEU A 350 -20.91 -8.24 -8.01
CA LEU A 350 -20.61 -8.40 -6.59
C LEU A 350 -19.36 -7.60 -6.22
N LEU A 351 -18.31 -7.70 -7.04
CA LEU A 351 -17.06 -6.96 -6.81
C LEU A 351 -17.29 -5.44 -6.90
N ILE A 352 -18.02 -4.98 -7.93
CA ILE A 352 -18.38 -3.56 -8.07
C ILE A 352 -19.28 -3.13 -6.91
N GLY A 353 -20.29 -3.92 -6.54
CA GLY A 353 -21.24 -3.62 -5.48
C GLY A 353 -20.56 -3.46 -4.11
N ILE A 354 -19.71 -4.42 -3.73
CA ILE A 354 -18.93 -4.34 -2.47
C ILE A 354 -18.05 -3.09 -2.46
N SER A 355 -17.37 -2.81 -3.58
CA SER A 355 -16.48 -1.66 -3.72
C SER A 355 -17.22 -0.33 -3.63
N LEU A 356 -18.39 -0.24 -4.27
CA LEU A 356 -19.24 0.96 -4.24
C LEU A 356 -19.85 1.19 -2.87
N ILE A 357 -20.39 0.15 -2.22
CA ILE A 357 -20.93 0.26 -0.86
C ILE A 357 -19.82 0.73 0.09
N SER A 358 -18.61 0.17 -0.05
CA SER A 358 -17.47 0.54 0.77
C SER A 358 -17.11 2.01 0.60
N ALA A 359 -17.02 2.47 -0.65
CA ALA A 359 -16.73 3.84 -0.98
C ALA A 359 -17.81 4.80 -0.46
N VAL A 360 -19.10 4.47 -0.63
CA VAL A 360 -20.22 5.31 -0.15
C VAL A 360 -20.22 5.38 1.38
N LEU A 361 -20.02 4.25 2.08
CA LEU A 361 -19.90 4.24 3.53
C LEU A 361 -18.70 5.06 4.02
N HIS A 362 -17.59 5.02 3.30
CA HIS A 362 -16.44 5.88 3.59
C HIS A 362 -16.80 7.37 3.47
N THR A 363 -17.54 7.77 2.44
CA THR A 363 -18.00 9.15 2.27
C THR A 363 -18.95 9.57 3.39
N ILE A 364 -19.97 8.75 3.69
CA ILE A 364 -20.94 9.02 4.75
C ILE A 364 -20.23 9.20 6.08
N THR A 365 -19.30 8.30 6.41
CA THR A 365 -18.53 8.44 7.63
C THR A 365 -17.63 9.68 7.59
N SER A 366 -16.96 9.98 6.49
CA SER A 366 -16.16 11.21 6.38
C SER A 366 -17.00 12.49 6.57
N ILE A 367 -18.26 12.50 6.11
CA ILE A 367 -19.22 13.59 6.33
C ILE A 367 -19.64 13.69 7.79
N ILE A 368 -20.08 12.58 8.40
CA ILE A 368 -20.55 12.55 9.79
C ILE A 368 -19.43 12.93 10.76
N TYR A 369 -18.19 12.51 10.47
CA TYR A 369 -17.06 12.61 11.38
C TYR A 369 -16.03 13.67 10.99
N GLY A 370 -16.27 14.45 9.94
CA GLY A 370 -15.36 15.52 9.48
C GLY A 370 -15.26 16.73 10.43
N TYR A 371 -15.56 16.52 11.72
CA TYR A 371 -15.65 17.52 12.79
C TYR A 371 -14.77 17.20 14.01
N ILE A 372 -13.70 16.39 13.87
CA ILE A 372 -12.74 16.18 14.95
C ILE A 372 -11.32 16.44 14.45
#